data_AF-A0A154L5G3-F1
#
_entry.id   AF-A0A154L5G3-F1
#
_cell.length_a   1.000
_cell.length_b   1.000
_cell.length_c   1.000
_cell.angle_alpha   90.00
_cell.angle_beta   90.00
_cell.angle_gamma   90.00
#
_symmetry.space_group_name_H-M   'P 1'
#
loop_
_entity.id
_entity.type
_entity.pdbx_description
1 polymer ?
#
loop_
_entity_poly.entity_id
_entity_poly.type
_entity_poly.pdbx_seq_one_letter_code
_entity_poly.pdbx_strand_id
1 'polypeptide(L)'
;MLAETRKRGYALRDPDYWGDSVVNDRLRAIAMAIPGRQGIAGVINLVWTAGMIDENTFAARHATDLRMAVNTISERYCSLVKV
;
A
#
# COMPACT_ATOMS: atom_id res chain seq x y z
N MET A 1 -8.01 12.27 6.01
CA MET A 1 -7.64 11.00 5.35
C MET A 1 -6.37 11.10 4.51
N LEU A 2 -6.29 12.00 3.53
CA LEU A 2 -5.09 12.15 2.67
C LEU A 2 -3.88 12.74 3.40
N ALA A 3 -4.06 13.77 4.24
CA ALA A 3 -2.98 14.36 5.03
C ALA A 3 -2.29 13.32 5.93
N GLU A 4 -3.08 12.49 6.62
CA GLU A 4 -2.57 11.42 7.46
C GLU A 4 -1.85 10.32 6.65
N THR A 5 -2.41 9.95 5.50
CA THR A 5 -1.77 9.01 4.56
C THR A 5 -0.40 9.52 4.11
N ARG A 6 -0.29 10.82 3.78
CA ARG A 6 1.00 11.45 3.42
C ARG A 6 1.97 11.47 4.60
N LYS A 7 1.49 11.77 5.80
CA LYS A 7 2.29 11.81 7.03
C LYS A 7 2.90 10.44 7.37
N ARG A 8 2.10 9.36 7.36
CA ARG A 8 2.57 8.00 7.69
C ARG A 8 3.24 7.29 6.51
N GLY A 9 2.96 7.72 5.29
CA GLY A 9 3.54 7.19 4.05
C GLY A 9 2.91 5.89 3.54
N TYR A 10 1.73 5.50 4.04
CA TYR A 10 0.90 4.39 3.52
C TYR A 10 -0.58 4.67 3.72
N ALA A 11 -1.45 4.03 2.96
CA ALA A 11 -2.90 4.03 3.15
C ALA A 11 -3.35 2.77 3.90
N LEU A 12 -4.49 2.86 4.59
CA LEU A 12 -5.22 1.70 5.11
C LEU A 12 -6.43 1.47 4.19
N ARG A 13 -6.77 0.20 3.95
CA ARG A 13 -8.01 -0.16 3.26
C ARG A 13 -9.20 0.26 4.12
N ASP A 14 -10.18 0.89 3.49
CA ASP A 14 -11.45 1.20 4.14
C ASP A 14 -12.15 -0.11 4.56
N PRO A 15 -12.55 -0.28 5.83
CA PRO A 15 -13.25 -1.47 6.31
C PRO A 15 -14.54 -1.82 5.55
N ASP A 16 -15.17 -0.82 4.92
CA ASP A 16 -16.42 -0.95 4.18
C ASP A 16 -16.19 -1.07 2.66
N TYR A 17 -14.93 -1.05 2.22
CA TYR A 17 -14.58 -1.31 0.82
C TYR A 17 -14.29 -2.80 0.61
N TRP A 18 -15.18 -3.51 -0.07
CA TRP A 18 -15.10 -4.97 -0.29
C TRP A 18 -14.71 -5.36 -1.72
N GLY A 19 -14.30 -4.37 -2.54
CA GLY A 19 -14.04 -4.58 -3.96
C GLY A 19 -15.33 -4.93 -4.71
N ASP A 20 -15.25 -5.90 -5.64
CA ASP A 20 -16.40 -6.37 -6.42
C ASP A 20 -17.28 -7.39 -5.66
N SER A 21 -17.01 -7.62 -4.38
CA SER A 21 -17.77 -8.56 -3.57
C SER A 21 -19.07 -7.94 -3.05
N VAL A 22 -20.16 -8.72 -3.13
CA VAL A 22 -21.46 -8.37 -2.54
C VAL A 22 -21.44 -8.48 -1.01
N VAL A 23 -20.48 -9.24 -0.45
CA VAL A 23 -20.32 -9.45 0.99
C VAL A 23 -18.92 -9.06 1.45
N ASN A 24 -18.78 -8.65 2.71
CA ASN A 24 -17.49 -8.28 3.29
C ASN A 24 -16.48 -9.43 3.16
N ASP A 25 -15.39 -9.18 2.42
CA ASP A 25 -14.33 -10.16 2.13
C ASP A 25 -13.43 -10.46 3.34
N ARG A 26 -13.63 -9.74 4.45
CA ARG A 26 -12.85 -9.81 5.69
C ARG A 26 -11.36 -9.62 5.46
N LEU A 27 -10.99 -8.81 4.47
CA LEU A 27 -9.60 -8.48 4.20
C LEU A 27 -9.27 -7.07 4.69
N ARG A 28 -8.05 -6.91 5.16
CA ARG A 28 -7.43 -5.64 5.49
C ARG A 28 -6.21 -5.43 4.60
N ALA A 29 -5.82 -4.18 4.38
CA ALA A 29 -4.62 -3.90 3.62
C ALA A 29 -3.92 -2.61 4.05
N ILE A 30 -2.60 -2.59 3.87
CA ILE A 30 -1.81 -1.37 3.80
C ILE A 30 -1.31 -1.21 2.36
N ALA A 31 -1.30 0.02 1.86
CA ALA A 31 -0.89 0.31 0.48
C ALA A 31 0.09 1.48 0.41
N MET A 32 1.07 1.41 -0.47
CA MET A 32 2.03 2.48 -0.72
C MET A 32 2.11 2.81 -2.20
N ALA A 33 2.11 4.10 -2.50
CA ALA A 33 2.30 4.59 -3.86
C ALA A 33 3.75 4.37 -4.30
N ILE A 34 3.94 3.98 -5.55
CA ILE A 34 5.22 3.80 -6.21
C ILE A 34 5.48 5.07 -7.03
N PRO A 35 6.43 5.93 -6.62
CA PRO A 35 6.83 7.07 -7.45
C PRO A 35 7.44 6.58 -8.76
N GLY A 36 7.15 7.27 -9.86
CA GLY A 36 7.83 7.14 -11.13
C GLY A 36 8.48 8.46 -11.53
N ARG A 37 9.01 8.53 -12.76
CA ARG A 37 9.67 9.75 -13.27
C ARG A 37 8.73 10.96 -13.35
N GLN A 38 7.44 10.76 -13.63
CA GLN A 38 6.43 11.82 -13.77
C GLN A 38 5.19 11.53 -12.93
N GLY A 39 5.37 11.42 -11.61
CA GLY A 39 4.26 11.23 -10.66
C GLY A 39 4.21 9.81 -10.09
N ILE A 40 3.01 9.25 -9.94
CA ILE A 40 2.82 7.91 -9.36
C ILE A 40 2.71 6.89 -10.49
N ALA A 41 3.65 5.94 -10.53
CA ALA A 41 3.67 4.85 -11.50
C ALA A 41 2.70 3.71 -11.15
N GLY A 42 2.35 3.58 -9.87
CA GLY A 42 1.44 2.55 -9.40
C GLY A 42 1.30 2.53 -7.88
N VAL A 43 0.70 1.46 -7.37
CA VAL A 43 0.53 1.21 -5.94
C VAL A 43 0.80 -0.27 -5.69
N ILE A 44 1.46 -0.58 -4.59
CA ILE A 44 1.59 -1.96 -4.08
C ILE A 44 0.96 -2.04 -2.69
N ASN A 45 0.29 -3.15 -2.41
CA ASN A 45 -0.35 -3.41 -1.13
C ASN A 45 0.06 -4.75 -0.53
N LEU A 46 -0.02 -4.83 0.79
CA LEU A 46 -0.01 -6.09 1.54
C LEU A 46 -1.40 -6.30 2.11
N VAL A 47 -1.93 -7.51 1.93
CA VAL A 47 -3.29 -7.88 2.32
C VAL A 47 -3.23 -8.99 3.37
N TRP A 48 -4.11 -8.94 4.36
CA TRP A 48 -4.25 -9.97 5.37
C TRP A 48 -5.71 -10.17 5.79
N THR A 49 -5.99 -11.28 6.46
CA THR A 49 -7.32 -11.57 7.00
C THR A 49 -7.61 -10.77 8.27
N ALA A 50 -8.78 -10.14 8.32
CA ALA A 50 -9.27 -9.44 9.51
C ALA A 50 -9.32 -10.39 10.72
N GLY A 51 -9.01 -9.85 11.91
CA GLY A 51 -9.00 -10.61 13.16
C GLY A 51 -7.70 -11.36 13.46
N MET A 52 -6.79 -11.51 12.49
CA MET A 52 -5.46 -12.07 12.74
C MET A 52 -4.55 -11.09 13.49
N ILE A 53 -4.61 -9.81 13.11
CA ILE A 53 -3.79 -8.73 13.64
C ILE A 53 -4.42 -7.38 13.24
N ASP A 54 -4.34 -6.38 14.13
CA ASP A 54 -4.84 -5.03 13.87
C ASP A 54 -3.94 -4.25 12.90
N GLU A 55 -4.49 -3.20 12.31
CA GLU A 55 -3.83 -2.39 11.28
C GLU A 55 -2.56 -1.71 11.78
N ASN A 56 -2.52 -1.23 13.02
CA ASN A 56 -1.36 -0.53 13.58
C ASN A 56 -0.22 -1.51 13.82
N THR A 57 -0.53 -2.67 14.41
CA THR A 57 0.47 -3.72 14.64
C THR A 57 0.99 -4.29 13.32
N PHE A 58 0.10 -4.52 12.33
CA PHE A 58 0.53 -4.99 11.00
C PHE A 58 1.46 -3.96 10.33
N ALA A 59 1.08 -2.68 10.35
CA ALA A 59 1.89 -1.63 9.76
C ALA A 59 3.25 -1.47 10.47
N ALA A 60 3.28 -1.55 11.80
CA ALA A 60 4.53 -1.49 12.57
C ALA A 60 5.50 -2.61 12.18
N ARG A 61 5.00 -3.79 11.80
CA ARG A 61 5.81 -4.94 11.38
C ARG A 61 6.27 -4.84 9.92
N HIS A 62 5.40 -4.37 9.02
CA HIS A 62 5.59 -4.56 7.58
C HIS A 62 5.72 -3.28 6.74
N ALA A 63 5.48 -2.09 7.31
CA ALA A 63 5.57 -0.85 6.53
C ALA A 63 7.00 -0.58 6.04
N THR A 64 8.03 -0.93 6.82
CA THR A 64 9.43 -0.78 6.39
C THR A 64 9.73 -1.67 5.18
N ASP A 65 9.36 -2.94 5.23
CA ASP A 65 9.56 -3.88 4.13
C ASP A 65 8.79 -3.45 2.87
N LEU A 66 7.55 -2.99 3.05
CA LEU A 66 6.74 -2.46 1.95
C LEU A 66 7.40 -1.24 1.31
N ARG A 67 8.00 -0.35 2.10
CA ARG A 67 8.75 0.81 1.60
C ARG A 67 10.00 0.38 0.82
N MET A 68 10.72 -0.64 1.30
CA MET A 68 11.87 -1.19 0.56
C MET A 68 11.45 -1.78 -0.78
N ALA A 69 10.32 -2.50 -0.82
CA ALA A 69 9.76 -3.01 -2.07
C ALA A 69 9.37 -1.87 -3.02
N VAL A 70 8.71 -0.83 -2.52
CA VAL A 70 8.37 0.38 -3.30
C VAL A 70 9.61 1.03 -3.91
N ASN A 71 10.67 1.24 -3.11
CA ASN A 71 11.91 1.85 -3.61
C ASN A 71 12.55 1.00 -4.70
N THR A 72 12.64 -0.32 -4.48
CA THR A 72 13.20 -1.26 -5.46
C THR A 72 12.43 -1.23 -6.78
N ILE A 73 11.10 -1.21 -6.72
CA ILE A 73 10.25 -1.16 -7.92
C ILE A 73 10.37 0.21 -8.61
N SER A 74 10.37 1.30 -7.85
CA SER A 74 10.53 2.66 -8.36
C SER A 74 11.85 2.83 -9.11
N GLU A 75 12.97 2.38 -8.54
CA GLU A 75 14.29 2.44 -9.15
C GLU A 75 14.35 1.66 -10.47
N ARG A 76 13.80 0.43 -10.48
CA ARG A 76 13.70 -0.39 -11.70
C ARG A 76 12.80 0.24 -12.76
N TYR A 77 11.66 0.78 -12.36
CA TYR A 77 10.75 1.45 -13.29
C TYR A 77 11.41 2.68 -13.92
N CYS A 78 12.09 3.49 -13.11
CA CYS A 78 12.79 4.67 -13.61
C CYS A 78 13.97 4.33 -14.53
N SER A 79 14.65 3.20 -14.34
CA SER A 79 15.78 2.81 -15.21
C SER A 79 15.32 2.24 -16.56
N LEU A 80 14.16 1.58 -16.62
CA LEU A 80 13.61 0.98 -17.83
C LEU A 80 12.94 2.00 -18.76
N VAL A 81 12.30 3.03 -18.21
CA VAL A 81 11.64 4.08 -19.00
C VAL A 81 12.70 5.10 -19.45
N LYS A 82 13.19 4.92 -20.68
CA LYS A 82 13.98 5.92 -21.41
C LYS A 82 13.02 6.94 -22.02
N VAL A 83 13.25 8.23 -21.73
CA VAL A 83 12.56 9.34 -22.38
C VAL A 83 13.20 9.55 -23.76
#